data_AF-U4TTM8-F1
#
_entry.id   AF-U4TTM8-F1
#
_cell.length_a   1.000
_cell.length_b   1.000
_cell.length_c   1.000
_cell.angle_alpha   90.00
_cell.angle_beta   90.00
_cell.angle_gamma   90.00
#
_symmetry.space_group_name_H-M   'P 1'
#
loop_
_entity.id
_entity.type
_entity.pdbx_description
1 polymer ?
#
loop_
_entity_poly.entity_id
_entity_poly.type
_entity_poly.pdbx_seq_one_letter_code
_entity_poly.pdbx_strand_id
1 'polypeptide(L)'
;MRAITELYLDSQSDYQNVKFRKGWAYFKKYFKIANGQFYLFAGIEAVLIFNLVLSTELHGLWVLMIQFILIFAIAAGIVLGGNTLLLVSKFAVDTKNALKLAFGQFLSNFPKFLVTLAGLAGILVASFLWKGLIIFLTVSVMIKWFNHCGQPWYARVDKMLAAA
;
A
#
# COMPACT_ATOMS: atom_id res chain seq x y z
N MET A 1 10.56 4.46 7.36
CA MET A 1 10.19 5.67 8.14
C MET A 1 9.80 5.34 9.57
N ARG A 2 8.81 4.46 9.82
CA ARG A 2 8.35 4.12 11.19
C ARG A 2 9.47 3.72 12.17
N ALA A 3 10.44 2.91 11.74
CA ALA A 3 11.59 2.53 12.58
C ALA A 3 12.45 3.72 13.05
N ILE A 4 12.60 4.75 12.22
CA ILE A 4 13.41 5.94 12.54
C ILE A 4 12.63 6.86 13.48
N THR A 5 11.33 7.06 13.22
CA THR A 5 10.44 7.85 14.06
C THR A 5 10.31 7.27 15.47
N GLU A 6 10.17 5.96 15.58
CA GLU A 6 10.03 5.26 16.87
C GLU A 6 11.35 5.24 17.64
N LEU A 7 12.49 5.08 16.95
CA LEU A 7 13.81 5.21 17.57
C LEU A 7 14.06 6.62 18.09
N TYR A 8 13.61 7.64 17.35
CA TYR A 8 13.72 9.04 17.76
C TYR A 8 12.86 9.34 18.99
N LEU A 9 11.59 8.93 18.98
CA LEU A 9 10.66 9.10 20.10
C LEU A 9 11.10 8.36 21.37
N ASP A 10 11.59 7.12 21.22
CA ASP A 10 12.08 6.30 22.33
C ASP A 10 13.41 6.82 22.92
N SER A 11 14.19 7.57 22.12
CA SER A 11 15.44 8.17 22.56
C SER A 11 15.30 9.51 23.30
N GLN A 12 14.09 10.08 23.44
CA GLN A 12 13.84 11.39 24.06
C GLN A 12 14.87 12.49 23.72
N SER A 13 15.33 12.55 22.47
CA SER A 13 16.34 13.52 22.01
C SER A 13 17.79 13.32 22.48
N ASP A 14 18.14 12.19 23.12
CA ASP A 14 19.54 11.82 23.41
C ASP A 14 20.09 10.86 22.34
N TYR A 15 20.43 11.43 21.19
CA TYR A 15 20.98 10.71 20.03
C TYR A 15 22.33 10.03 20.33
N GLN A 16 23.08 10.51 21.34
CA GLN A 16 24.41 9.99 21.66
C GLN A 16 24.36 8.60 22.32
N ASN A 17 23.19 8.20 22.85
CA ASN A 17 22.98 6.91 23.51
C ASN A 17 22.21 5.87 22.66
N VAL A 18 21.93 6.19 21.39
CA VAL A 18 21.31 5.25 20.45
C VAL A 18 22.32 4.18 20.02
N LYS A 19 22.45 3.13 20.84
CA LYS A 19 23.30 1.98 20.51
C LYS A 19 22.83 1.33 19.21
N PHE A 20 23.75 1.06 18.28
CA PHE A 20 23.49 0.35 17.01
C PHE A 20 22.62 -0.90 17.20
N ARG A 21 22.82 -1.63 18.31
CA ARG A 21 22.02 -2.80 18.68
C ARG A 21 20.52 -2.50 18.86
N LYS A 22 20.16 -1.35 19.47
CA LYS A 22 18.75 -0.92 19.61
C LYS A 22 18.18 -0.53 18.25
N GLY A 23 18.88 0.30 17.47
CA GLY A 23 18.46 0.68 16.11
C GLY A 23 18.26 -0.54 15.19
N TRP A 24 19.15 -1.53 15.27
CA TRP A 24 19.04 -2.78 14.52
C TRP A 24 17.85 -3.65 14.95
N ALA A 25 17.52 -3.69 16.24
CA ALA A 25 16.35 -4.39 16.74
C ALA A 25 15.04 -3.74 16.23
N TYR A 26 14.96 -2.40 16.27
CA TYR A 26 13.84 -1.65 15.70
C TYR A 26 13.71 -1.86 14.18
N PHE A 27 14.83 -1.79 13.45
CA PHE A 27 14.86 -2.07 12.02
C PHE A 27 14.31 -3.48 11.72
N LYS A 28 14.83 -4.51 12.37
CA LYS A 28 14.37 -5.90 12.18
C LYS A 28 12.89 -6.08 12.51
N LYS A 29 12.41 -5.48 13.59
CA LYS A 29 11.00 -5.57 14.01
C LYS A 29 10.08 -5.00 12.94
N TYR A 30 10.31 -3.77 12.52
CA TYR A 30 9.47 -3.13 11.49
C TYR A 30 9.68 -3.70 10.10
N PHE A 31 10.88 -4.19 9.77
CA PHE A 31 11.14 -4.91 8.52
C PHE A 31 10.32 -6.20 8.44
N LYS A 32 10.27 -6.99 9.53
CA LYS A 32 9.45 -8.21 9.57
C LYS A 32 7.95 -7.91 9.47
N ILE A 33 7.47 -6.89 10.18
CA ILE A 33 6.05 -6.49 10.15
C ILE A 33 5.66 -5.96 8.76
N ALA A 34 6.45 -5.03 8.20
CA ALA A 34 6.19 -4.46 6.88
C ALA A 34 6.25 -5.51 5.77
N ASN A 35 7.23 -6.41 5.81
CA ASN A 35 7.32 -7.51 4.84
C ASN A 35 6.19 -8.51 5.02
N GLY A 36 5.78 -8.81 6.26
CA GLY A 36 4.63 -9.68 6.52
C GLY A 36 3.34 -9.12 5.91
N GLN A 37 3.10 -7.81 6.05
CA GLN A 37 1.96 -7.14 5.42
C GLN A 37 2.08 -7.15 3.89
N PHE A 38 3.26 -6.86 3.36
CA PHE A 38 3.52 -6.93 1.91
C PHE A 38 3.23 -8.32 1.35
N TYR A 39 3.78 -9.38 1.97
CA TYR A 39 3.57 -10.75 1.51
C TYR A 39 2.12 -11.22 1.65
N LEU A 40 1.38 -10.72 2.64
CA LEU A 40 -0.04 -10.99 2.75
C LEU A 40 -0.81 -10.46 1.52
N PHE A 41 -0.61 -9.18 1.18
CA PHE A 41 -1.26 -8.60 0.00
C PHE A 41 -0.74 -9.24 -1.29
N ALA A 42 0.56 -9.44 -1.42
CA ALA A 42 1.15 -10.10 -2.59
C ALA A 42 0.63 -11.53 -2.77
N GLY A 43 0.39 -12.27 -1.70
CA GLY A 43 -0.21 -13.61 -1.75
C GLY A 43 -1.65 -13.58 -2.25
N ILE A 44 -2.46 -12.64 -1.78
CA ILE A 44 -3.84 -12.44 -2.27
C ILE A 44 -3.82 -12.09 -3.78
N GLU A 45 -2.97 -11.14 -4.19
CA GLU A 45 -2.81 -10.77 -5.59
C GLU A 45 -2.34 -11.95 -6.46
N ALA A 46 -1.38 -12.74 -5.98
CA ALA A 46 -0.90 -13.92 -6.71
C ALA A 46 -2.02 -14.93 -6.94
N VAL A 47 -2.89 -15.18 -5.95
CA VAL A 47 -4.05 -16.05 -6.10
C VAL A 47 -5.05 -15.47 -7.12
N LEU A 48 -5.32 -14.17 -7.08
CA LEU A 48 -6.25 -13.54 -8.03
C LEU A 48 -5.72 -13.57 -9.47
N ILE A 49 -4.42 -13.25 -9.66
CA ILE A 49 -3.75 -13.31 -10.96
C ILE A 49 -3.74 -14.74 -11.48
N PHE A 50 -3.44 -15.72 -10.62
CA PHE A 50 -3.48 -17.14 -11.00
C PHE A 50 -4.87 -17.55 -11.48
N ASN A 51 -5.94 -17.14 -10.78
CA ASN A 51 -7.32 -17.38 -11.20
C ASN A 51 -7.66 -16.65 -12.51
N LEU A 52 -7.12 -15.45 -12.74
CA LEU A 52 -7.31 -14.73 -14.00
C LEU A 52 -6.66 -15.47 -15.16
N VAL A 53 -5.45 -16.00 -14.98
CA VAL A 53 -4.79 -16.85 -15.97
C VAL A 53 -5.59 -18.12 -16.21
N LEU A 54 -6.02 -18.83 -15.17
CA LEU A 54 -6.84 -20.05 -15.30
C LEU A 54 -8.17 -19.79 -16.02
N SER A 55 -8.78 -18.61 -15.83
CA SER A 55 -10.02 -18.26 -16.51
C SER A 55 -9.90 -18.22 -18.03
N THR A 56 -8.69 -18.08 -18.59
CA THR A 56 -8.45 -18.07 -20.04
C THR A 56 -8.65 -19.43 -20.69
N GLU A 57 -8.62 -20.52 -19.91
CA GLU A 57 -8.88 -21.88 -20.40
C GLU A 57 -10.37 -22.21 -20.47
N LEU A 58 -11.23 -21.35 -19.89
CA LEU A 58 -12.68 -21.55 -19.88
C LEU A 58 -13.31 -21.04 -21.18
N HIS A 59 -14.37 -21.71 -21.63
CA HIS A 59 -15.12 -21.34 -22.82
C HIS A 59 -16.50 -20.75 -22.50
N GLY A 60 -16.88 -19.69 -23.22
CA GLY A 60 -18.21 -19.09 -23.18
C GLY A 60 -18.21 -17.61 -22.79
N LEU A 61 -19.29 -16.89 -23.13
CA LEU A 61 -19.41 -15.44 -22.90
C LEU A 61 -19.41 -15.05 -21.42
N TRP A 62 -19.85 -15.94 -20.52
CA TRP A 62 -19.84 -15.72 -19.06
C TRP A 62 -18.42 -15.58 -18.49
N VAL A 63 -17.40 -16.10 -19.19
CA VAL A 63 -15.99 -15.97 -18.79
C VAL A 63 -15.55 -14.50 -18.79
N LEU A 64 -16.08 -13.68 -19.70
CA LEU A 64 -15.79 -12.24 -19.72
C LEU A 64 -16.22 -11.55 -18.42
N MET A 65 -17.36 -11.95 -17.85
CA MET A 65 -17.83 -11.42 -16.56
C MET A 65 -16.87 -11.80 -15.43
N ILE A 66 -16.36 -13.03 -15.44
CA ILE A 66 -15.39 -13.50 -14.44
C ILE A 66 -14.07 -12.74 -14.57
N GLN A 67 -13.55 -12.60 -15.78
CA GLN A 67 -12.32 -11.84 -16.04
C GLN A 67 -12.47 -10.39 -15.58
N PHE A 68 -13.61 -9.75 -15.84
CA PHE A 68 -13.88 -8.40 -15.37
C PHE A 68 -13.86 -8.31 -13.83
N ILE A 69 -14.51 -9.24 -13.13
CA ILE A 69 -14.52 -9.30 -11.67
C ILE A 69 -13.10 -9.51 -11.13
N LEU A 70 -12.32 -10.40 -11.73
CA LEU A 70 -10.95 -10.69 -11.31
C LEU A 70 -10.02 -9.49 -11.52
N ILE A 71 -10.09 -8.85 -12.69
CA ILE A 71 -9.32 -7.63 -13.00
C ILE A 71 -9.69 -6.51 -12.01
N PHE A 72 -10.98 -6.33 -11.73
CA PHE A 72 -11.44 -5.35 -10.74
C PHE A 72 -10.92 -5.68 -9.33
N ALA A 73 -10.99 -6.94 -8.92
CA ALA A 73 -10.52 -7.39 -7.62
C ALA A 73 -9.01 -7.18 -7.45
N ILE A 74 -8.20 -7.46 -8.49
CA ILE A 74 -6.76 -7.17 -8.53
C ILE A 74 -6.51 -5.67 -8.40
N ALA A 75 -7.18 -4.85 -9.20
CA ALA A 75 -7.03 -3.39 -9.14
C ALA A 75 -7.41 -2.82 -7.76
N ALA A 76 -8.53 -3.29 -7.20
CA ALA A 76 -8.98 -2.91 -5.87
C ALA A 76 -8.00 -3.39 -4.78
N GLY A 77 -7.50 -4.62 -4.87
CA GLY A 77 -6.54 -5.20 -3.94
C GLY A 77 -5.21 -4.43 -3.91
N ILE A 78 -4.67 -4.05 -5.07
CA ILE A 78 -3.47 -3.20 -5.18
C ILE A 78 -3.69 -1.86 -4.47
N VAL A 79 -4.83 -1.20 -4.74
CA VAL A 79 -5.11 0.11 -4.16
C VAL A 79 -5.40 0.01 -2.66
N LEU A 80 -6.15 -0.99 -2.21
CA LEU A 80 -6.44 -1.22 -0.80
C LEU A 80 -5.18 -1.60 -0.02
N GLY A 81 -4.33 -2.48 -0.57
CA GLY A 81 -3.07 -2.87 0.02
C GLY A 81 -2.10 -1.71 0.14
N GLY A 82 -1.90 -0.95 -0.94
CA GLY A 82 -1.05 0.25 -0.94
C GLY A 82 -1.51 1.29 0.08
N ASN A 83 -2.81 1.60 0.11
CA ASN A 83 -3.37 2.54 1.10
C ASN A 83 -3.28 2.01 2.53
N THR A 84 -3.50 0.71 2.75
CA THR A 84 -3.37 0.09 4.09
C THR A 84 -1.96 0.26 4.63
N LEU A 85 -0.93 -0.03 3.83
CA LEU A 85 0.46 0.12 4.24
C LEU A 85 0.83 1.58 4.60
N LEU A 86 0.30 2.55 3.86
CA LEU A 86 0.47 3.97 4.18
C LEU A 86 -0.27 4.37 5.45
N LEU A 87 -1.51 3.91 5.64
CA LEU A 87 -2.34 4.23 6.80
C LEU A 87 -1.75 3.64 8.10
N VAL A 88 -1.23 2.42 8.06
CA VAL A 88 -0.46 1.81 9.17
C VAL A 88 0.72 2.70 9.53
N SER A 89 1.41 3.26 8.53
CA SER A 89 2.59 4.08 8.75
C SER A 89 2.24 5.49 9.24
N LYS A 90 1.14 6.08 8.76
CA LYS A 90 0.75 7.46 9.04
C LYS A 90 0.01 7.61 10.37
N PHE A 91 -0.94 6.73 10.67
CA PHE A 91 -1.76 6.81 11.87
C PHE A 91 -1.26 5.91 13.00
N ALA A 92 -0.13 5.22 12.80
CA ALA A 92 0.44 4.24 13.73
C ALA A 92 -0.52 3.11 14.18
N VAL A 93 -1.65 2.93 13.49
CA VAL A 93 -2.66 1.92 13.81
C VAL A 93 -2.27 0.51 13.36
N ASP A 94 -2.93 -0.50 13.94
CA ASP A 94 -2.83 -1.89 13.51
C ASP A 94 -3.37 -2.11 12.10
N THR A 95 -2.86 -3.15 11.42
CA THR A 95 -3.24 -3.52 10.04
C THR A 95 -4.75 -3.64 9.86
N LYS A 96 -5.47 -4.20 10.83
CA LYS A 96 -6.93 -4.38 10.77
C LYS A 96 -7.67 -3.04 10.71
N ASN A 97 -7.26 -2.08 11.52
CA ASN A 97 -7.88 -0.76 11.55
C ASN A 97 -7.47 0.08 10.33
N ALA A 98 -6.20 -0.03 9.91
CA ALA A 98 -5.74 0.56 8.65
C ALA A 98 -6.51 0.02 7.44
N LEU A 99 -6.79 -1.29 7.41
CA LEU A 99 -7.56 -1.91 6.32
C LEU A 99 -9.00 -1.37 6.29
N LYS A 100 -9.65 -1.22 7.46
CA LYS A 100 -10.97 -0.58 7.53
C LYS A 100 -10.94 0.86 7.01
N LEU A 101 -9.91 1.63 7.37
CA LEU A 101 -9.72 2.99 6.88
C LEU A 101 -9.46 3.02 5.36
N ALA A 102 -8.70 2.06 4.83
CA ALA A 102 -8.45 1.92 3.40
C ALA A 102 -9.74 1.57 2.64
N PHE A 103 -10.58 0.69 3.20
CA PHE A 103 -11.92 0.43 2.67
C PHE A 103 -12.81 1.67 2.68
N GLY A 104 -12.79 2.43 3.78
CA GLY A 104 -13.47 3.73 3.86
C GLY A 104 -12.99 4.70 2.77
N GLN A 105 -11.67 4.79 2.55
CA GLN A 105 -11.07 5.60 1.49
C GLN A 105 -11.56 5.16 0.11
N PHE A 106 -11.49 3.86 -0.17
CA PHE A 106 -11.90 3.26 -1.44
C PHE A 106 -13.37 3.53 -1.76
N LEU A 107 -14.27 3.35 -0.80
CA LEU A 107 -15.71 3.59 -0.97
C LEU A 107 -16.06 5.08 -0.99
N SER A 108 -15.25 5.94 -0.38
CA SER A 108 -15.56 7.37 -0.28
C SER A 108 -15.48 8.13 -1.61
N ASN A 109 -14.67 7.65 -2.56
CA ASN A 109 -14.45 8.35 -3.82
C ASN A 109 -13.93 7.42 -4.92
N PHE A 110 -14.85 6.86 -5.70
CA PHE A 110 -14.54 6.00 -6.83
C PHE A 110 -13.68 6.66 -7.93
N PRO A 111 -13.90 7.94 -8.31
CA PRO A 111 -12.99 8.63 -9.24
C PRO A 111 -11.53 8.67 -8.76
N LYS A 112 -11.28 8.89 -7.46
CA LYS A 112 -9.92 8.85 -6.91
C LYS A 112 -9.29 7.46 -6.99
N PHE A 113 -10.08 6.40 -6.87
CA PHE A 113 -9.60 5.05 -7.13
C PHE A 113 -9.11 4.91 -8.58
N LEU A 114 -9.88 5.37 -9.57
CA LEU A 114 -9.48 5.36 -10.98
C LEU A 114 -8.24 6.20 -11.26
N VAL A 115 -8.14 7.40 -10.69
CA VAL A 115 -6.94 8.26 -10.81
C VAL A 115 -5.73 7.57 -10.18
N THR A 116 -5.90 6.95 -9.02
CA THR A 116 -4.82 6.20 -8.36
C THR A 116 -4.31 5.10 -9.28
N LEU A 117 -5.23 4.30 -9.84
CA LEU A 117 -4.90 3.20 -10.76
C LEU A 117 -4.22 3.68 -12.04
N ALA A 118 -4.73 4.74 -12.67
CA ALA A 118 -4.16 5.34 -13.86
C ALA A 118 -2.73 5.84 -13.62
N GLY A 119 -2.47 6.48 -12.47
CA GLY A 119 -1.12 6.92 -12.12
C GLY A 119 -0.17 5.74 -11.86
N LEU A 120 -0.63 4.66 -11.21
CA LEU A 120 0.17 3.44 -11.05
C LEU A 120 0.53 2.80 -12.39
N ALA A 121 -0.43 2.71 -13.31
CA ALA A 121 -0.20 2.23 -14.67
C ALA A 121 0.82 3.12 -15.40
N GLY A 122 0.68 4.45 -15.31
CA GLY A 122 1.63 5.39 -15.90
C GLY A 122 3.05 5.25 -15.34
N ILE A 123 3.19 5.04 -14.02
CA ILE A 123 4.48 4.81 -13.37
C ILE A 123 5.11 3.50 -13.87
N LEU A 124 4.32 2.43 -13.99
CA LEU A 124 4.81 1.15 -14.52
C LEU A 124 5.30 1.30 -15.96
N VAL A 125 4.50 1.92 -16.84
CA VAL A 125 4.87 2.17 -18.24
C VAL A 125 6.16 3.00 -18.32
N ALA A 126 6.26 4.10 -17.57
CA ALA A 126 7.47 4.91 -17.52
C ALA A 126 8.70 4.12 -17.03
N SER A 127 8.50 3.22 -16.05
CA SER A 127 9.55 2.36 -15.51
C SER A 127 10.04 1.33 -16.54
N PHE A 128 9.15 0.79 -17.38
CA PHE A 128 9.54 -0.10 -18.48
C PHE A 128 10.36 0.61 -19.57
N LEU A 129 10.10 1.90 -19.81
CA LEU A 129 10.88 2.71 -20.76
C LEU A 129 12.28 3.00 -20.24
N TRP A 130 12.45 3.18 -18.93
CA TRP A 130 13.73 3.47 -18.29
C TRP A 130 14.18 2.34 -17.37
N LYS A 131 14.63 1.24 -17.96
CA LYS A 131 15.02 0.00 -17.26
C LYS A 131 16.02 0.21 -16.11
N GLY A 132 16.93 1.19 -16.24
CA GLY A 132 17.91 1.54 -15.20
C GLY A 132 17.32 2.11 -13.91
N LEU A 133 16.06 2.56 -13.93
CA LEU A 133 15.38 3.22 -12.80
C LEU A 133 14.34 2.33 -12.10
N ILE A 134 14.11 1.10 -12.60
CA ILE A 134 13.03 0.21 -12.16
C ILE A 134 13.03 -0.05 -10.64
N ILE A 135 14.20 -0.28 -10.04
CA ILE A 135 14.25 -0.75 -8.65
C ILE A 135 14.16 0.43 -7.66
N PHE A 136 14.70 1.60 -8.02
CA PHE A 136 14.81 2.74 -7.11
C PHE A 136 13.70 3.78 -7.30
N LEU A 137 13.38 4.11 -8.55
CA LEU A 137 12.44 5.17 -8.85
C LEU A 137 11.00 4.68 -8.74
N THR A 138 10.69 3.50 -9.26
CA THR A 138 9.33 2.98 -9.36
C THR A 138 8.65 2.89 -7.99
N VAL A 139 9.30 2.22 -7.03
CA VAL A 139 8.74 2.06 -5.68
C VAL A 139 8.59 3.42 -4.98
N SER A 140 9.60 4.28 -5.09
CA SER A 140 9.59 5.61 -4.46
C SER A 140 8.49 6.51 -5.04
N VAL A 141 8.29 6.49 -6.35
CA VAL A 141 7.27 7.27 -7.04
C VAL A 141 5.88 6.70 -6.74
N MET A 142 5.71 5.38 -6.69
CA MET A 142 4.44 4.76 -6.27
C MET A 142 4.04 5.19 -4.87
N ILE A 143 4.96 5.16 -3.89
CA ILE A 143 4.69 5.62 -2.52
C ILE A 143 4.26 7.10 -2.52
N LYS A 144 4.98 7.96 -3.26
CA LYS A 144 4.61 9.38 -3.38
C LYS A 144 3.24 9.57 -4.01
N TRP A 145 2.92 8.80 -5.04
CA TRP A 145 1.64 8.84 -5.73
C TRP A 145 0.48 8.44 -4.82
N PHE A 146 0.60 7.30 -4.14
CA PHE A 146 -0.39 6.87 -3.15
C PHE A 146 -0.58 7.92 -2.05
N ASN A 147 0.51 8.48 -1.53
CA ASN A 147 0.42 9.52 -0.50
C ASN A 147 -0.28 10.78 -1.03
N HIS A 148 0.00 11.19 -2.28
CA HIS A 148 -0.66 12.32 -2.93
C HIS A 148 -2.17 12.09 -3.08
N CYS A 149 -2.59 10.95 -3.61
CA CYS A 149 -4.00 10.59 -3.76
C CYS A 149 -4.72 10.45 -2.41
N GLY A 150 -4.00 10.00 -1.37
CA GLY A 150 -4.51 9.80 -0.01
C GLY A 150 -4.65 11.07 0.82
N GLN A 151 -3.97 12.18 0.49
CA GLN A 151 -3.97 13.41 1.31
C GLN A 151 -5.36 13.88 1.76
N PRO A 152 -6.38 13.97 0.87
CA PRO A 152 -7.69 14.47 1.28
C PRO A 152 -8.41 13.51 2.25
N TRP A 153 -8.15 12.20 2.13
CA TRP A 153 -8.70 11.21 3.04
C TRP A 153 -8.03 11.32 4.41
N TYR A 154 -6.71 11.50 4.44
CA TYR A 154 -5.98 11.69 5.68
C TYR A 154 -6.51 12.89 6.47
N ALA A 155 -6.70 14.04 5.81
CA ALA A 155 -7.27 15.23 6.43
C ALA A 155 -8.69 14.99 6.98
N ARG A 156 -9.47 14.09 6.35
CA ARG A 156 -10.80 13.70 6.85
C ARG A 156 -10.70 12.83 8.10
N VAL A 157 -9.80 11.86 8.11
CA VAL A 157 -9.56 10.99 9.28
C VAL A 157 -9.03 11.82 10.46
N ASP A 158 -8.10 12.74 10.23
CA ASP A 158 -7.59 13.65 11.27
C ASP A 158 -8.72 14.47 11.90
N LYS A 159 -9.65 14.99 11.09
CA LYS A 159 -10.85 15.70 11.61
C LYS A 159 -11.78 14.80 12.42
N MET A 160 -11.96 13.54 12.02
CA MET A 160 -12.77 12.57 12.76
C MET A 160 -12.15 12.22 14.11
N LEU A 161 -10.82 12.10 14.16
CA LEU A 161 -10.08 11.83 15.39
C LEU A 161 -10.07 13.03 16.34
N ALA A 162 -10.02 14.26 15.82
CA ALA A 162 -10.05 15.48 16.63
C ALA A 162 -11.45 15.81 17.18
N ALA A 163 -12.51 15.23 16.61
CA ALA A 163 -13.89 15.41 17.04
C ALA A 163 -14.40 14.30 17.99
N ALA A 164 -13.55 13.31 18.30
CA ALA A 164 -13.82 12.19 19.19
C ALA A 164 -13.14 12.41 20.55
#